data_AF-A0A519T8E9-F1
#
_entry.id   AF-A0A519T8E9-F1
#
_cell.length_a   1.000
_cell.length_b   1.000
_cell.length_c   1.000
_cell.angle_alpha   90.00
_cell.angle_beta   90.00
_cell.angle_gamma   90.00
#
_symmetry.space_group_name_H-M   'P 1'
#
loop_
_entity.id
_entity.type
_entity.pdbx_description
1 polymer ?
#
loop_
_entity_poly.entity_id
_entity_poly.type
_entity_poly.pdbx_seq_one_letter_code
_entity_poly.pdbx_strand_id
1 'polypeptide(L)'
;STSAYPCPPQELNLRMVTTLMAQFPGTPIGYSGHETGLSTTVTAVALGATFVERHFTLDRAMWGSDHAASVEPGGMAKLVRDIRDTEAGLGDGVKVVYESEQEPLRRLRREVTAA
;
A
#
# COMPACT_ATOMS: atom_id res chain seq x y z
N SER A 1 -5.84 2.25 13.34
CA SER A 1 -7.11 2.75 12.80
C SER A 1 -7.41 4.10 13.42
N THR A 2 -8.09 4.98 12.68
CA THR A 2 -8.62 6.27 13.17
C THR A 2 -10.12 6.27 12.94
N SER A 3 -10.92 6.37 14.00
CA SER A 3 -12.38 6.17 13.95
C SER A 3 -13.15 7.40 13.43
N ALA A 4 -12.82 7.87 12.23
CA ALA A 4 -13.50 8.95 11.50
C ALA A 4 -13.94 8.45 10.12
N TYR A 5 -15.14 8.84 9.67
CA TYR A 5 -15.78 8.29 8.45
C TYR A 5 -16.34 9.42 7.58
N PRO A 6 -15.66 9.84 6.49
CA PRO A 6 -14.33 9.41 6.08
C PRO A 6 -13.22 10.05 6.93
N CYS A 7 -12.12 9.33 7.16
CA CYS A 7 -10.93 9.88 7.79
C CYS A 7 -10.04 10.59 6.75
N PRO A 8 -9.64 11.85 6.96
CA PRO A 8 -8.74 12.55 6.05
C PRO A 8 -7.31 11.96 6.12
N PRO A 9 -6.55 11.95 5.00
CA PRO A 9 -5.21 11.33 4.96
C PRO A 9 -4.23 11.81 6.03
N GLN A 10 -4.33 13.08 6.44
CA GLN A 10 -3.45 13.71 7.43
C GLN A 10 -3.67 13.14 8.85
N GLU A 11 -4.80 12.50 9.11
CA GLU A 11 -5.18 11.94 10.40
C GLU A 11 -4.97 10.41 10.49
N LEU A 12 -4.53 9.76 9.40
CA LEU A 12 -4.38 8.30 9.37
C LEU A 12 -3.18 7.81 10.19
N ASN A 13 -2.13 8.63 10.30
CA ASN A 13 -0.90 8.32 11.04
C ASN A 13 -0.35 6.89 10.76
N LEU A 14 -0.13 6.55 9.49
CA LEU A 14 0.25 5.17 9.08
C LEU A 14 1.56 4.67 9.72
N ARG A 15 2.45 5.58 10.15
CA ARG A 15 3.66 5.23 10.93
C ARG A 15 3.35 4.53 12.25
N MET A 16 2.11 4.61 12.73
CA MET A 16 1.69 3.85 13.90
C MET A 16 1.80 2.33 13.68
N VAL A 17 1.72 1.85 12.43
CA VAL A 17 1.99 0.44 12.08
C VAL A 17 3.39 0.03 12.57
N THR A 18 4.42 0.76 12.14
CA THR A 18 5.81 0.47 12.54
C THR A 18 6.03 0.64 14.04
N THR A 19 5.37 1.63 14.66
CA THR A 19 5.44 1.84 16.11
C THR A 19 4.87 0.65 16.89
N LEU A 20 3.69 0.14 16.48
CA LEU A 20 3.07 -1.03 17.12
C LEU A 20 3.91 -2.29 16.92
N MET A 21 4.50 -2.48 15.74
CA MET A 21 5.39 -3.62 15.47
C MET A 21 6.60 -3.63 16.41
N ALA A 22 7.18 -2.46 16.68
CA ALA A 22 8.30 -2.32 17.61
C ALA A 22 7.89 -2.54 19.07
N GLN A 23 6.68 -2.11 19.46
CA GLN A 23 6.17 -2.26 20.83
C GLN A 23 5.73 -3.68 21.15
N PHE A 24 5.19 -4.40 20.18
CA PHE A 24 4.62 -5.74 20.34
C PHE A 24 5.33 -6.75 19.43
N PRO A 25 6.62 -7.02 19.66
CA PRO A 25 7.38 -7.96 18.85
C PRO A 25 6.73 -9.36 18.89
N GLY A 26 6.52 -9.95 17.71
CA GLY A 26 5.86 -11.26 17.56
C GLY A 26 4.34 -11.21 17.42
N THR A 27 3.72 -10.03 17.58
CA THR A 27 2.28 -9.85 17.35
C THR A 27 2.03 -9.34 15.92
N PRO A 28 1.16 -9.99 15.13
CA PRO A 28 0.74 -9.45 13.83
C PRO A 28 0.05 -8.10 13.98
N ILE A 29 0.52 -7.09 13.25
CA ILE A 29 -0.05 -5.75 13.23
C ILE A 29 -0.76 -5.52 11.90
N GLY A 30 -1.97 -5.00 11.92
CA GLY A 30 -2.74 -4.70 10.72
C GLY A 30 -3.22 -3.25 10.64
N TYR A 31 -3.98 -2.94 9.59
CA TYR A 31 -4.53 -1.62 9.33
C TYR A 31 -6.01 -1.68 8.96
N SER A 32 -6.87 -1.10 9.81
CA SER A 32 -8.27 -0.83 9.47
C SER A 32 -8.42 0.63 9.04
N GLY A 33 -8.87 0.83 7.80
CA GLY A 33 -8.93 2.12 7.10
C GLY A 33 -10.37 2.60 6.87
N HIS A 34 -10.56 3.91 7.06
CA HIS A 34 -11.85 4.59 6.94
C HIS A 34 -11.78 5.81 6.02
N GLU A 35 -10.69 5.95 5.26
CA GLU A 35 -10.49 6.98 4.25
C GLU A 35 -11.17 6.60 2.91
N THR A 36 -11.41 7.54 2.00
CA THR A 36 -12.01 7.23 0.70
C THR A 36 -11.02 6.58 -0.28
N GLY A 37 -9.74 6.96 -0.20
CA GLY A 37 -8.68 6.49 -1.11
C GLY A 37 -8.21 5.07 -0.80
N LEU A 38 -7.53 4.43 -1.76
CA LEU A 38 -6.98 3.07 -1.61
C LEU A 38 -5.46 3.07 -1.35
N SER A 39 -4.74 4.07 -1.87
CA SER A 39 -3.27 4.10 -1.83
C SER A 39 -2.71 4.09 -0.41
N THR A 40 -3.39 4.71 0.54
CA THR A 40 -3.04 4.72 1.97
C THR A 40 -3.11 3.34 2.61
N THR A 41 -4.09 2.52 2.22
CA THR A 41 -4.18 1.12 2.67
C THR A 41 -3.05 0.28 2.08
N VAL A 42 -2.70 0.50 0.81
CA VAL A 42 -1.54 -0.15 0.18
C VAL A 42 -0.24 0.27 0.87
N THR A 43 -0.08 1.56 1.19
CA THR A 43 1.06 2.08 1.96
C THR A 43 1.15 1.43 3.34
N ALA A 44 0.03 1.14 4.01
CA ALA A 44 0.04 0.45 5.29
C ALA A 44 0.65 -0.96 5.17
N VAL A 45 0.35 -1.69 4.09
CA VAL A 45 0.99 -2.98 3.78
C VAL A 45 2.49 -2.79 3.52
N ALA A 46 2.88 -1.79 2.74
CA ALA A 46 4.29 -1.47 2.51
C ALA A 46 5.07 -1.13 3.79
N LEU A 47 4.37 -0.64 4.82
CA LEU A 47 4.93 -0.37 6.16
C LEU A 47 4.96 -1.59 7.09
N GLY A 48 4.49 -2.75 6.64
CA GLY A 48 4.54 -4.01 7.38
C GLY A 48 3.21 -4.46 7.98
N ALA A 49 2.08 -3.83 7.66
CA ALA A 49 0.78 -4.34 8.07
C ALA A 49 0.52 -5.72 7.44
N THR A 50 0.18 -6.73 8.24
CA THR A 50 -0.02 -8.12 7.82
C THR A 50 -1.46 -8.45 7.46
N PHE A 51 -2.40 -7.59 7.83
CA PHE A 51 -3.80 -7.65 7.44
C PHE A 51 -4.37 -6.25 7.27
N VAL A 52 -5.35 -6.12 6.38
CA VAL A 52 -6.06 -4.86 6.13
C VAL A 52 -7.57 -5.06 6.22
N GLU A 53 -8.27 -4.02 6.65
CA GLU A 53 -9.73 -3.99 6.76
C GLU A 53 -10.26 -2.69 6.15
N ARG A 54 -11.33 -2.81 5.37
CA ARG A 54 -12.02 -1.70 4.72
C ARG A 54 -13.52 -2.00 4.70
N HIS A 55 -14.33 -0.96 4.91
CA HIS A 55 -15.76 -1.07 4.67
C HIS A 55 -16.04 -1.40 3.20
N PHE A 56 -17.04 -2.24 2.96
CA PHE A 56 -17.42 -2.70 1.64
C PHE A 56 -18.91 -2.40 1.39
N THR A 57 -19.22 -1.95 0.18
CA THR A 57 -20.60 -1.72 -0.26
C THR A 57 -20.80 -2.24 -1.68
N LEU A 58 -22.04 -2.59 -2.04
CA LEU A 58 -22.39 -2.87 -3.44
C LEU A 58 -22.56 -1.58 -4.25
N ASP A 59 -23.03 -0.52 -3.60
CA ASP A 59 -23.24 0.81 -4.16
C ASP A 59 -23.13 1.85 -3.04
N ARG A 60 -22.35 2.91 -3.25
CA ARG A 60 -22.15 4.01 -2.29
C ARG A 60 -23.40 4.87 -2.09
N ALA A 61 -24.37 4.82 -2.99
CA ALA A 61 -25.64 5.54 -2.91
C ALA A 61 -26.71 4.81 -2.07
N MET A 62 -26.42 3.63 -1.54
CA MET A 62 -27.33 2.90 -0.65
C MET A 62 -27.59 3.64 0.67
N TRP A 63 -28.72 3.34 1.29
CA TRP A 63 -29.13 3.96 2.56
C TRP A 63 -28.18 3.56 3.70
N GLY A 64 -27.68 4.53 4.47
CA GLY A 64 -26.80 4.29 5.61
C GLY A 64 -25.54 5.16 5.56
N SER A 65 -25.02 5.54 6.73
CA SER A 65 -23.89 6.48 6.86
C SER A 65 -22.58 5.95 6.29
N ASP A 66 -22.38 4.64 6.35
CA ASP A 66 -21.07 4.03 6.10
C ASP A 66 -20.82 3.74 4.62
N HIS A 67 -21.88 3.74 3.79
CA HIS A 67 -21.79 3.45 2.37
C HIS A 67 -20.92 4.47 1.63
N ALA A 68 -20.99 5.76 2.00
CA ALA A 68 -20.20 6.81 1.33
C ALA A 68 -18.68 6.65 1.51
N ALA A 69 -18.23 6.11 2.65
CA ALA A 69 -16.81 5.83 2.93
C ALA A 69 -16.37 4.41 2.50
N SER A 70 -17.32 3.56 2.12
CA SER A 70 -17.08 2.16 1.75
C SER A 70 -16.43 2.00 0.38
N VAL A 71 -15.83 0.84 0.16
CA VAL A 71 -15.21 0.43 -1.09
C VAL A 71 -16.19 -0.45 -1.88
N GLU A 72 -16.41 -0.14 -3.15
CA GLU A 72 -17.24 -0.93 -4.07
C GLU A 72 -16.47 -2.14 -4.65
N PRO A 73 -17.13 -3.11 -5.29
CA PRO A 73 -16.49 -4.33 -5.80
C PRO A 73 -15.25 -4.07 -6.68
N GLY A 74 -15.34 -3.12 -7.61
CA GLY A 74 -14.20 -2.75 -8.47
C GLY A 74 -13.05 -2.13 -7.68
N GLY A 75 -13.34 -1.31 -6.67
CA GLY A 75 -12.34 -0.74 -5.78
C GLY A 75 -11.66 -1.80 -4.92
N MET A 76 -12.40 -2.79 -4.44
CA MET A 76 -11.85 -3.90 -3.64
C MET A 76 -10.94 -4.79 -4.49
N ALA A 77 -11.36 -5.13 -5.72
CA ALA A 77 -10.51 -5.87 -6.65
C ALA A 77 -9.22 -5.10 -6.97
N LYS A 78 -9.32 -3.79 -7.17
CA LYS A 78 -8.14 -2.93 -7.36
C LYS A 78 -7.23 -2.93 -6.14
N LEU A 79 -7.79 -2.80 -4.93
CA LEU A 79 -7.02 -2.81 -3.69
C LEU A 79 -6.24 -4.12 -3.52
N VAL A 80 -6.89 -5.27 -3.73
CA VAL A 80 -6.23 -6.58 -3.65
C VAL A 80 -5.09 -6.69 -4.68
N ARG A 81 -5.34 -6.29 -5.93
CA ARG A 81 -4.30 -6.27 -6.97
C ARG A 81 -3.11 -5.38 -6.57
N ASP A 82 -3.38 -4.14 -6.15
CA ASP A 82 -2.32 -3.19 -5.77
C ASP A 82 -1.50 -3.70 -4.56
N ILE A 83 -2.15 -4.38 -3.60
CA ILE A 83 -1.46 -5.04 -2.47
C ILE A 83 -0.52 -6.13 -2.97
N ARG A 84 -0.98 -7.03 -3.87
CA ARG A 84 -0.14 -8.11 -4.40
C ARG A 84 1.02 -7.60 -5.25
N ASP A 85 0.76 -6.59 -6.08
CA ASP A 85 1.80 -5.92 -6.87
C ASP A 85 2.84 -5.27 -5.94
N THR A 86 2.40 -4.66 -4.83
CA THR A 86 3.29 -4.03 -3.84
C THR A 86 4.11 -5.07 -3.10
N GLU A 87 3.50 -6.15 -2.60
CA GLU A 87 4.22 -7.25 -1.94
C GLU A 87 5.31 -7.84 -2.84
N ALA A 88 5.01 -8.06 -4.13
CA ALA A 88 5.99 -8.53 -5.10
C ALA A 88 7.09 -7.49 -5.39
N GLY A 89 6.74 -6.20 -5.38
CA GLY A 89 7.64 -5.09 -5.72
C GLY A 89 8.54 -4.60 -4.58
N LEU A 90 8.22 -4.88 -3.31
CA LEU A 90 9.01 -4.44 -2.15
C LEU A 90 10.45 -4.97 -2.19
N GLY A 91 10.63 -6.20 -2.70
CA GLY A 91 11.94 -6.85 -2.79
C GLY A 91 12.58 -7.09 -1.43
N ASP A 92 13.92 -7.21 -1.43
CA ASP A 92 14.75 -7.49 -0.25
C ASP A 92 15.64 -6.30 0.17
N GLY A 93 15.52 -5.17 -0.54
CA GLY A 93 16.35 -3.97 -0.32
C GLY A 93 17.76 -4.05 -0.91
N VAL A 94 18.11 -5.12 -1.65
CA VAL A 94 19.42 -5.26 -2.30
C VAL A 94 19.34 -4.77 -3.74
N LYS A 95 20.15 -3.76 -4.07
CA LYS A 95 20.26 -3.31 -5.46
C LYS A 95 20.97 -4.35 -6.31
N VAL A 96 20.29 -4.82 -7.35
CA VAL A 96 20.84 -5.72 -8.37
C VAL A 96 20.67 -5.11 -9.76
N VAL A 97 21.46 -5.58 -10.72
CA VAL A 97 21.25 -5.31 -12.14
C VAL A 97 20.52 -6.50 -12.72
N TYR A 98 19.28 -6.30 -13.20
CA TYR A 98 18.51 -7.37 -13.79
C TYR A 98 18.92 -7.64 -15.25
N GLU A 99 18.62 -8.84 -15.76
CA GLU A 99 18.89 -9.19 -17.16
C GLU A 99 18.22 -8.21 -18.14
N SER A 100 17.00 -7.77 -17.82
CA SER A 100 16.26 -6.74 -18.57
C SER A 100 16.96 -5.38 -18.61
N GLU A 101 17.90 -5.11 -17.70
CA GLU A 101 18.68 -3.87 -17.67
C GLU A 101 19.98 -3.95 -18.47
N GLN A 102 20.43 -5.14 -18.89
CA GLN A 102 21.73 -5.33 -19.57
C GLN A 102 21.81 -4.57 -20.90
N GLU A 103 20.78 -4.66 -21.75
CA GLU A 103 20.71 -3.94 -23.03
C GLU A 103 20.64 -2.41 -22.83
N PRO A 104 19.70 -1.88 -22.01
CA PRO A 104 19.68 -0.46 -21.68
C PRO A 104 21.00 0.05 -21.10
N LEU A 105 21.67 -0.75 -20.26
CA LEU A 105 22.97 -0.41 -19.67
C LEU A 105 24.04 -0.19 -20.73
N ARG A 106 24.19 -1.12 -21.68
CA ARG A 106 25.16 -1.02 -22.77
C ARG A 106 24.88 0.18 -23.66
N ARG A 107 23.60 0.47 -23.94
CA ARG A 107 23.21 1.56 -24.83
C ARG A 107 23.36 2.95 -24.20
N LEU A 108 23.08 3.08 -22.90
CA LEU A 108 22.93 4.39 -22.24
C LEU A 108 24.14 4.79 -21.39
N ARG A 109 25.00 3.85 -20.98
CA ARG A 109 26.22 4.21 -20.26
C ARG A 109 27.25 4.79 -21.21
N ARG A 110 27.84 5.91 -20.80
CA ARG A 110 29.02 6.46 -21.48
C ARG A 110 30.23 5.59 -21.11
N GLU A 111 30.88 5.05 -22.12
CA GLU A 111 32.20 4.48 -21.98
C GLU A 111 33.24 5.60 -22.11
N VAL A 112 34.18 5.67 -21.17
CA VAL A 112 35.33 6.57 -21.30
C VAL A 112 36.33 5.87 -22.21
N THR A 113 36.34 6.24 -23.49
CA THR A 113 37.39 5.83 -24.43
C THR A 113 38.55 6.81 -24.37
N ALA A 114 39.79 6.31 -24.42
CA ALA A 114 40.98 7.15 -24.51
C ALA A 114 40.97 8.00 -25.79
N ALA A 115 41.49 9.23 -25.68
CA ALA A 115 41.57 10.21 -26.77
C ALA A 115 42.65 9.86 -27.79
#